data_AF-A0A945GTL2-F1
#
_entry.id   AF-A0A945GTL2-F1
#
_cell.length_a   1.000
_cell.length_b   1.000
_cell.length_c   1.000
_cell.angle_alpha   90.00
_cell.angle_beta   90.00
_cell.angle_gamma   90.00
#
_symmetry.space_group_name_H-M   'P 1'
#
loop_
_entity.id
_entity.type
_entity.pdbx_description
1 polymer ?
#
loop_
_entity_poly.entity_id
_entity_poly.type
_entity_poly.pdbx_seq_one_letter_code
_entity_poly.pdbx_strand_id
1 'polypeptide(L)'
;MKSLHHSMQHENSAKCGKCGYSLQGLPVNSSCPECGSEFRITKSDEEQQEGKILRMINSNLAVKGLAPLPDIRIRLKYWMKLAAIFVFTFLVFQALVTFAIIPIGLYRLALFVLSLFWPSVVLGIMPSNLDASMPPMYSVIRKVAPPTQWCWAIGYTLWLVFHVPMKDYTLGGNLKFFIPILVLHVVAGIGLAGIAFWVHDLALRLGLDCAAKRCNTFAILLLTLGALVFVLPWKHFAAENLGVASFVFFAYILVLMIPWLWAVSLFARALLEMSNDATWSLKYEDGLEGRQERINKKIAEHEHTRWL
;
A
#
# COMPACT_ATOMS: atom_id res chain seq x y z
N MET A 1 13.58 -26.82 52.40
CA MET A 1 12.44 -26.36 51.56
C MET A 1 12.89 -26.35 50.11
N LYS A 2 12.45 -27.32 49.30
CA LYS A 2 12.79 -27.44 47.86
C LYS A 2 11.65 -26.81 47.06
N SER A 3 11.96 -25.72 46.36
CA SER A 3 11.08 -25.05 45.41
C SER A 3 10.94 -25.93 44.15
N LEU A 4 9.73 -26.38 43.86
CA LEU A 4 9.38 -27.07 42.62
C LEU A 4 9.05 -26.01 41.55
N HIS A 5 10.04 -25.73 40.69
CA HIS A 5 9.84 -24.95 39.48
C HIS A 5 9.00 -25.76 38.49
N HIS A 6 7.71 -25.46 38.41
CA HIS A 6 6.82 -25.99 37.38
C HIS A 6 7.07 -25.21 36.08
N SER A 7 7.90 -25.75 35.19
CA SER A 7 8.07 -25.19 33.85
C SER A 7 6.78 -25.43 33.05
N MET A 8 6.07 -24.34 32.73
CA MET A 8 4.92 -24.35 31.84
C MET A 8 5.46 -24.54 30.40
N GLN A 9 5.54 -25.78 29.93
CA GLN A 9 5.90 -26.10 28.55
C GLN A 9 4.71 -25.78 27.66
N HIS A 10 4.92 -24.99 26.61
CA HIS A 10 3.91 -24.69 25.59
C HIS A 10 3.36 -26.01 25.00
N GLU A 11 2.04 -26.18 25.08
CA GLU A 11 1.30 -27.31 24.55
C GLU A 11 1.32 -27.29 23.00
N ASN A 12 2.37 -27.86 22.42
CA ASN A 12 2.32 -28.26 21.02
C ASN A 12 1.32 -29.41 20.90
N SER A 13 0.18 -29.17 20.23
CA SER A 13 -0.87 -30.16 20.04
C SER A 13 -0.34 -31.34 19.21
N ALA A 14 0.13 -32.40 19.87
CA ALA A 14 0.57 -33.61 19.20
C ALA A 14 -0.63 -34.29 18.51
N LYS A 15 -0.52 -34.58 17.21
CA LYS A 15 -1.52 -35.36 16.46
C LYS A 15 -0.90 -36.66 15.98
N CYS A 16 -1.70 -37.72 15.91
CA CYS A 16 -1.26 -39.01 15.39
C CYS A 16 -0.94 -38.89 13.89
N GLY A 17 0.27 -39.30 13.48
CA GLY A 17 0.70 -39.21 12.07
C GLY A 17 -0.08 -40.12 11.11
N LYS A 18 -0.77 -41.16 11.62
CA LYS A 18 -1.53 -42.11 10.80
C LYS A 18 -2.99 -41.70 10.60
N CYS A 19 -3.68 -41.25 11.65
CA CYS A 19 -5.12 -40.94 11.60
C CYS A 19 -5.47 -39.49 11.94
N GLY A 20 -4.52 -38.66 12.39
CA GLY A 20 -4.76 -37.25 12.73
C GLY A 20 -5.41 -36.99 14.08
N TYR A 21 -5.71 -38.03 14.88
CA TYR A 21 -6.29 -37.90 16.22
C TYR A 21 -5.41 -37.06 17.14
N SER A 22 -6.01 -36.16 17.93
CA SER A 22 -5.28 -35.34 18.91
C SER A 22 -4.83 -36.18 20.09
N LEU A 23 -3.54 -36.19 20.38
CA LEU A 23 -2.94 -36.96 21.47
C LEU A 23 -2.73 -36.11 22.73
N GLN A 24 -3.40 -34.96 22.83
CA GLN A 24 -3.28 -34.07 23.97
C GLN A 24 -3.88 -34.74 25.23
N GLY A 25 -3.11 -34.80 26.31
CA GLY A 25 -3.50 -35.43 27.58
C GLY A 25 -3.19 -36.93 27.69
N LEU A 26 -2.68 -37.56 26.63
CA LEU A 26 -2.22 -38.96 26.68
C LEU A 26 -0.75 -39.05 27.17
N PRO A 27 -0.37 -40.10 27.92
CA PRO A 27 0.99 -40.26 28.40
C PRO A 27 1.99 -40.37 27.24
N VAL A 28 3.17 -39.79 27.43
CA VAL A 28 4.27 -39.88 26.46
C VAL A 28 4.57 -41.36 26.22
N ASN A 29 4.46 -41.80 24.96
CA ASN A 29 4.61 -43.19 24.47
C ASN A 29 3.35 -44.10 24.51
N SER A 30 2.15 -43.60 24.80
CA SER A 30 0.94 -44.43 24.59
C SER A 30 0.62 -44.60 23.10
N SER A 31 0.15 -45.79 22.70
CA SER A 31 -0.36 -46.03 21.36
C SER A 31 -1.61 -45.18 21.08
N CYS A 32 -1.79 -44.78 19.82
CA CYS A 32 -2.97 -44.03 19.42
C CYS A 32 -4.26 -44.86 19.68
N PRO A 33 -5.26 -44.33 20.40
CA PRO A 33 -6.47 -45.08 20.76
C PRO A 33 -7.32 -45.45 19.54
N GLU A 34 -7.26 -44.65 18.47
CA GLU A 34 -8.06 -44.88 17.26
C GLU A 34 -7.46 -45.93 16.32
N CYS A 35 -6.15 -45.92 16.12
CA CYS A 35 -5.51 -46.72 15.06
C CYS A 35 -4.41 -47.67 15.55
N GLY A 36 -4.13 -47.69 16.85
CA GLY A 36 -3.16 -48.57 17.49
C GLY A 36 -1.70 -48.31 17.13
N SER A 37 -1.39 -47.31 16.30
CA SER A 37 -0.01 -47.03 15.91
C SER A 37 0.80 -46.50 17.09
N GLU A 38 2.00 -47.03 17.27
CA GLU A 38 2.98 -46.51 18.21
C GLU A 38 3.37 -45.09 17.84
N PHE A 39 3.34 -44.20 18.84
CA PHE A 39 3.73 -42.81 18.67
C PHE A 39 5.25 -42.72 18.55
N ARG A 40 5.77 -42.80 17.33
CA ARG A 40 7.11 -42.31 17.03
C ARG A 40 7.01 -40.80 16.85
N ILE A 41 7.65 -40.05 17.74
CA ILE A 41 8.01 -38.66 17.45
C ILE A 41 9.01 -38.75 16.30
N THR A 42 8.52 -38.81 15.06
CA THR A 42 9.29 -38.36 13.92
C THR A 42 9.52 -36.89 14.18
N LYS A 43 10.66 -36.56 14.81
CA LYS A 43 11.29 -35.27 14.56
C LYS A 43 11.37 -35.20 13.05
N SER A 44 10.49 -34.43 12.44
CA SER A 44 10.44 -34.27 11.00
C SER A 44 11.79 -33.72 10.59
N ASP A 45 12.62 -34.55 9.97
CA ASP A 45 13.92 -34.14 9.39
C ASP A 45 13.72 -33.05 8.31
N GLU A 46 12.49 -32.77 7.89
CA GLU A 46 12.11 -31.58 7.12
C GLU A 46 12.43 -30.25 7.84
N GLU A 47 12.49 -30.23 9.18
CA GLU A 47 12.85 -29.03 9.95
C GLU A 47 14.37 -28.74 9.95
N GLN A 48 15.19 -29.70 9.49
CA GLN A 48 16.65 -29.55 9.43
C GLN A 48 17.15 -29.15 8.03
N GLN A 49 16.32 -29.33 7.00
CA GLN A 49 16.61 -28.90 5.62
C GLN A 49 15.89 -27.62 5.20
N GLU A 50 14.97 -27.10 6.00
CA GLU A 50 14.55 -25.70 5.90
C GLU A 50 15.76 -24.82 6.27
N GLY A 51 16.57 -24.52 5.26
CA GLY A 51 17.93 -24.02 5.41
C GLY A 51 18.02 -22.87 6.41
N LYS A 52 19.13 -22.83 7.15
CA LYS A 52 19.47 -21.79 8.15
C LYS A 52 19.14 -20.36 7.69
N ILE A 53 19.20 -20.11 6.39
CA ILE A 53 18.83 -18.88 5.70
C ILE A 53 17.31 -18.64 5.69
N LEU A 54 16.51 -19.63 5.27
CA LEU A 54 15.04 -19.54 5.30
C LEU A 54 14.54 -19.36 6.73
N ARG A 55 15.15 -20.06 7.70
CA ARG A 55 14.82 -19.90 9.13
C ARG A 55 15.21 -18.52 9.67
N MET A 56 16.31 -17.91 9.21
CA MET A 56 16.66 -16.53 9.54
C MET A 56 15.72 -15.49 8.88
N ILE A 57 15.23 -15.78 7.68
CA ILE A 57 14.25 -14.94 6.97
C ILE A 57 12.88 -15.04 7.65
N ASN A 58 12.39 -16.26 7.90
CA ASN A 58 11.11 -16.50 8.56
C ASN A 58 11.13 -16.06 10.04
N SER A 59 12.24 -16.23 10.76
CA SER A 59 12.32 -15.72 12.14
C SER A 59 12.38 -14.19 12.21
N ASN A 60 13.00 -13.49 11.25
CA ASN A 60 12.97 -12.02 11.23
C ASN A 60 11.65 -11.44 10.70
N LEU A 61 10.92 -12.15 9.81
CA LEU A 61 9.62 -11.71 9.31
C LEU A 61 8.45 -12.13 10.22
N ALA A 62 8.52 -13.28 10.89
CA ALA A 62 7.43 -13.81 11.71
C ALA A 62 7.57 -13.50 13.22
N VAL A 63 8.78 -13.36 13.78
CA VAL A 63 8.94 -13.18 15.25
C VAL A 63 8.73 -11.73 15.70
N LYS A 64 8.73 -10.77 14.77
CA LYS A 64 8.17 -9.42 14.98
C LYS A 64 7.06 -9.12 13.99
N GLY A 65 6.34 -10.17 13.53
CA GLY A 65 5.16 -10.00 12.70
C GLY A 65 4.33 -8.91 13.33
N LEU A 66 4.07 -7.83 12.58
CA LEU A 66 3.46 -6.57 13.03
C LEU A 66 2.53 -6.82 14.21
N ALA A 67 3.07 -6.86 15.43
CA ALA A 67 2.28 -7.11 16.62
C ALA A 67 1.26 -5.98 16.56
N PRO A 68 -0.05 -6.28 16.53
CA PRO A 68 -1.08 -5.39 16.02
C PRO A 68 -0.80 -4.01 16.58
N LEU A 69 -0.25 -3.13 15.74
CA LEU A 69 0.00 -1.76 16.12
C LEU A 69 -1.32 -1.08 15.75
N PRO A 70 -2.29 -0.98 16.68
CA PRO A 70 -3.62 -0.43 16.37
C PRO A 70 -3.50 0.93 15.65
N ASP A 71 -2.47 1.69 16.02
CA ASP A 71 -2.11 2.98 15.43
C ASP A 71 -1.87 2.94 13.91
N ILE A 72 -1.26 1.88 13.38
CA ILE A 72 -0.99 1.77 11.94
C ILE A 72 -2.29 1.51 11.18
N ARG A 73 -3.15 0.60 11.66
CA ARG A 73 -4.41 0.30 10.98
C ARG A 73 -5.32 1.53 10.90
N ILE A 74 -5.38 2.31 11.97
CA ILE A 74 -6.13 3.57 11.99
C ILE A 74 -5.60 4.54 10.93
N ARG A 75 -4.27 4.71 10.85
CA ARG A 75 -3.65 5.56 9.84
C ARG A 75 -3.91 5.06 8.42
N LEU A 76 -3.74 3.76 8.17
CA LEU A 76 -3.97 3.16 6.84
C LEU A 76 -5.42 3.36 6.40
N LYS A 77 -6.39 3.14 7.28
CA LYS A 77 -7.81 3.38 7.01
C LYS A 77 -8.09 4.79 6.49
N TYR A 78 -7.54 5.83 7.13
CA TYR A 78 -7.85 7.21 6.74
C TYR A 78 -6.94 7.74 5.63
N TRP A 79 -5.63 7.56 5.75
CA TRP A 79 -4.66 8.13 4.81
C TRP A 79 -4.63 7.39 3.48
N MET A 80 -4.75 6.06 3.44
CA MET A 80 -4.84 5.33 2.16
C MET A 80 -6.14 5.64 1.43
N LYS A 81 -7.26 5.79 2.16
CA LYS A 81 -8.54 6.22 1.58
C LYS A 81 -8.44 7.63 1.00
N LEU A 82 -7.87 8.57 1.75
CA LEU A 82 -7.68 9.94 1.28
C LEU A 82 -6.77 9.97 0.04
N ALA A 83 -5.68 9.21 0.05
CA ALA A 83 -4.79 9.06 -1.10
C ALA A 83 -5.51 8.49 -2.32
N ALA A 84 -6.32 7.45 -2.14
CA ALA A 84 -7.12 6.90 -3.21
C ALA A 84 -8.08 7.94 -3.81
N ILE A 85 -8.76 8.73 -2.97
CA ILE A 85 -9.64 9.81 -3.42
C ILE A 85 -8.85 10.82 -4.26
N PHE A 86 -7.67 11.26 -3.80
CA PHE A 86 -6.79 12.16 -4.55
C PHE A 86 -6.39 11.58 -5.91
N VAL A 87 -5.97 10.32 -5.96
CA VAL A 87 -5.57 9.64 -7.20
C VAL A 87 -6.77 9.48 -8.15
N PHE A 88 -7.97 9.18 -7.64
CA PHE A 88 -9.20 9.14 -8.44
C PHE A 88 -9.58 10.51 -8.98
N THR A 89 -9.49 11.57 -8.17
CA THR A 89 -9.73 12.95 -8.62
C THR A 89 -8.75 13.33 -9.73
N PHE A 90 -7.47 13.00 -9.58
CA PHE A 90 -6.47 13.16 -10.65
C PHE A 90 -6.85 12.38 -11.92
N LEU A 91 -7.27 11.12 -11.77
CA LEU A 91 -7.70 10.27 -12.89
C LEU A 91 -8.90 10.88 -13.64
N VAL A 92 -9.90 11.40 -12.92
CA VAL A 92 -11.06 12.06 -13.53
C VAL A 92 -10.63 13.31 -14.28
N PHE A 93 -9.84 14.19 -13.68
CA PHE A 93 -9.33 15.38 -14.36
C PHE A 93 -8.49 15.02 -15.58
N GLN A 94 -7.67 13.98 -15.50
CA GLN A 94 -6.88 13.47 -16.61
C GLN A 94 -7.78 12.97 -17.75
N ALA A 95 -8.84 12.23 -17.45
CA ALA A 95 -9.79 11.78 -18.47
C ALA A 95 -10.51 12.97 -19.13
N LEU A 96 -10.99 13.93 -18.33
CA LEU A 96 -11.69 15.12 -18.84
C LEU A 96 -10.80 15.94 -19.79
N VAL A 97 -9.53 16.15 -19.44
CA VAL A 97 -8.61 16.89 -20.33
C VAL A 97 -8.20 16.07 -21.56
N THR A 98 -8.08 14.75 -21.43
CA THR A 98 -7.75 13.85 -22.57
C THR A 98 -8.85 13.87 -23.64
N PHE A 99 -10.11 13.99 -23.26
CA PHE A 99 -11.24 14.13 -24.18
C PHE A 99 -11.60 15.60 -24.49
N ALA A 100 -10.71 16.54 -24.17
CA ALA A 100 -10.89 17.98 -24.40
C ALA A 100 -12.19 18.56 -23.80
N ILE A 101 -12.74 17.93 -22.75
CA ILE A 101 -13.97 18.38 -22.08
C ILE A 101 -13.70 19.64 -21.23
N ILE A 102 -12.50 19.75 -20.65
CA ILE A 102 -12.07 20.92 -19.89
C ILE A 102 -10.84 21.58 -20.53
N PRO A 103 -10.72 22.92 -20.45
CA PRO A 103 -9.55 23.62 -20.98
C PRO A 103 -8.29 23.26 -20.18
N ILE A 104 -7.15 23.19 -20.89
CA ILE A 104 -5.86 22.79 -20.30
C ILE A 104 -5.43 23.68 -19.11
N GLY A 105 -5.79 24.97 -19.14
CA GLY A 105 -5.52 25.90 -18.05
C GLY A 105 -6.25 25.54 -16.75
N LEU A 106 -7.54 25.22 -16.84
CA LEU A 106 -8.33 24.79 -15.69
C LEU A 106 -7.80 23.47 -15.12
N TYR A 107 -7.43 22.53 -16.00
CA TYR A 107 -6.78 21.29 -15.60
C TYR A 107 -5.47 21.55 -14.83
N ARG A 108 -4.58 22.42 -15.33
CA ARG A 108 -3.32 22.79 -14.65
C ARG A 108 -3.57 23.49 -13.30
N LEU A 109 -4.57 24.36 -13.21
CA LEU A 109 -4.97 25.00 -11.96
C LEU A 109 -5.49 23.97 -10.95
N ALA A 110 -6.32 23.01 -11.39
CA ALA A 110 -6.80 21.93 -10.53
C ALA A 110 -5.63 21.07 -10.01
N LEU A 111 -4.67 20.74 -10.86
CA LEU A 111 -3.46 20.02 -10.46
C LEU A 111 -2.59 20.81 -9.48
N PHE A 112 -2.48 22.12 -9.65
CA PHE A 112 -1.82 22.99 -8.68
C PHE A 112 -2.46 22.85 -7.30
N VAL A 113 -3.77 23.02 -7.20
CA VAL A 113 -4.50 22.88 -5.93
C VAL A 113 -4.30 21.49 -5.35
N LEU A 114 -4.43 20.44 -6.15
CA LEU A 114 -4.23 19.05 -5.72
C LEU A 114 -2.80 18.83 -5.18
N SER A 115 -1.80 19.42 -5.83
CA SER A 115 -0.39 19.31 -5.46
C SER A 115 -0.02 20.03 -4.16
N LEU A 116 -0.81 21.00 -3.70
CA LEU A 116 -0.59 21.65 -2.40
C LEU A 116 -0.90 20.72 -1.23
N PHE A 117 -1.89 19.85 -1.39
CA PHE A 117 -2.32 18.93 -0.33
C PHE A 117 -1.65 17.55 -0.43
N TRP A 118 -1.21 17.15 -1.63
CA TRP A 118 -0.63 15.84 -1.87
C TRP A 118 0.56 15.47 -0.95
N PRO A 119 1.54 16.36 -0.69
CA PRO A 119 2.65 16.04 0.22
C PRO A 119 2.19 15.66 1.64
N SER A 120 1.15 16.31 2.16
CA SER A 120 0.56 15.98 3.46
C SER A 120 -0.07 14.59 3.47
N VAL A 121 -0.75 14.21 2.37
CA VAL A 121 -1.31 12.88 2.20
C VAL A 121 -0.20 11.83 2.19
N VAL A 122 0.88 12.08 1.46
CA VAL A 122 2.05 11.18 1.38
C VAL A 122 2.72 10.99 2.75
N LEU A 123 2.89 12.07 3.52
CA LEU A 123 3.40 11.97 4.89
C LEU A 123 2.51 11.10 5.79
N GLY A 124 1.19 11.16 5.60
CA GLY A 124 0.23 10.35 6.33
C GLY A 124 0.25 8.86 5.95
N ILE A 125 0.46 8.55 4.67
CA ILE A 125 0.61 7.18 4.16
C ILE A 125 1.86 6.50 4.70
N MET A 126 2.94 7.26 4.93
CA MET A 126 4.27 6.73 5.25
C MET A 126 4.73 7.06 6.68
N PRO A 127 4.12 6.46 7.72
CA PRO A 127 4.45 6.79 9.10
C PRO A 127 5.83 6.23 9.52
N SER A 128 6.53 6.98 10.38
CA SER A 128 7.90 6.63 10.82
C SER A 128 8.00 5.41 11.72
N ASN A 129 6.91 5.03 12.39
CA ASN A 129 6.87 3.84 13.24
C ASN A 129 7.02 2.52 12.45
N LEU A 130 6.81 2.55 11.14
CA LEU A 130 7.04 1.40 10.27
C LEU A 130 8.51 1.16 9.94
N ASP A 131 9.42 2.11 10.20
CA ASP A 131 10.85 1.98 9.85
C ASP A 131 11.49 0.75 10.51
N ALA A 132 11.10 0.43 11.75
CA ALA A 132 11.63 -0.73 12.46
C ALA A 132 11.21 -2.07 11.83
N SER A 133 10.10 -2.07 11.08
CA SER A 133 9.53 -3.24 10.41
C SER A 133 9.87 -3.33 8.93
N MET A 134 10.57 -2.32 8.39
CA MET A 134 10.87 -2.17 6.97
C MET A 134 12.39 -2.28 6.71
N PRO A 135 12.82 -2.74 5.52
CA PRO A 135 14.22 -2.73 5.15
C PRO A 135 14.80 -1.31 5.19
N PRO A 136 16.10 -1.13 5.56
CA PRO A 136 16.70 0.20 5.73
C PRO A 136 16.53 1.15 4.53
N MET A 137 16.53 0.60 3.32
CA MET A 137 16.30 1.37 2.09
C MET A 137 14.96 2.12 2.09
N TYR A 138 13.90 1.51 2.63
CA TYR A 138 12.58 2.15 2.68
C TYR A 138 12.50 3.30 3.69
N SER A 139 13.35 3.31 4.72
CA SER A 139 13.49 4.47 5.61
C SER A 139 14.07 5.69 4.86
N VAL A 140 14.96 5.45 3.89
CA VAL A 140 15.50 6.49 3.01
C VAL A 140 14.41 6.99 2.07
N ILE A 141 13.67 6.08 1.43
CA ILE A 141 12.54 6.43 0.56
C ILE A 141 11.50 7.27 1.34
N ARG A 142 11.17 6.89 2.58
CA ARG A 142 10.24 7.65 3.43
C ARG A 142 10.73 9.06 3.77
N LYS A 143 12.04 9.26 3.92
CA LYS A 143 12.61 10.60 4.20
C LYS A 143 12.68 11.47 2.93
N VAL A 144 12.93 10.86 1.78
CA VAL A 144 13.19 11.56 0.52
C VAL A 144 11.93 11.77 -0.32
N ALA A 145 11.02 10.81 -0.36
CA ALA A 145 9.87 10.88 -1.26
C ALA A 145 8.85 11.98 -0.89
N PRO A 146 8.48 12.22 0.38
CA PRO A 146 7.57 13.32 0.71
C PRO A 146 8.07 14.72 0.29
N PRO A 147 9.33 15.13 0.55
CA PRO A 147 9.80 16.44 0.11
C PRO A 147 9.87 16.57 -1.43
N THR A 148 10.14 15.49 -2.18
CA THR A 148 10.11 15.57 -3.65
C THR A 148 8.71 15.81 -4.20
N GLN A 149 7.64 15.49 -3.47
CA GLN A 149 6.27 15.77 -3.92
C GLN A 149 5.95 17.26 -3.95
N TRP A 150 6.64 18.08 -3.14
CA TRP A 150 6.51 19.55 -3.22
C TRP A 150 6.99 20.12 -4.54
N CYS A 151 7.83 19.39 -5.29
CA CYS A 151 8.31 19.84 -6.59
C CYS A 151 7.17 20.02 -7.61
N TRP A 152 6.05 19.29 -7.51
CA TRP A 152 4.87 19.58 -8.35
C TRP A 152 4.24 20.92 -8.00
N ALA A 153 3.99 21.20 -6.72
CA ALA A 153 3.44 22.48 -6.29
C ALA A 153 4.33 23.65 -6.73
N ILE A 154 5.64 23.54 -6.51
CA ILE A 154 6.62 24.54 -6.95
C ILE A 154 6.61 24.67 -8.47
N GLY A 155 6.59 23.56 -9.20
CA GLY A 155 6.54 23.55 -10.67
C GLY A 155 5.30 24.24 -11.22
N TYR A 156 4.13 24.01 -10.62
CA TYR A 156 2.89 24.69 -10.98
C TYR A 156 2.88 26.17 -10.56
N THR A 157 3.47 26.53 -9.42
CA THR A 157 3.65 27.94 -9.03
C THR A 157 4.52 28.68 -10.03
N LEU A 158 5.66 28.10 -10.43
CA LEU A 158 6.53 28.68 -11.47
C LEU A 158 5.76 28.84 -12.79
N TRP A 159 4.95 27.84 -13.16
CA TRP A 159 4.10 27.94 -14.34
C TRP A 159 3.10 29.09 -14.21
N LEU A 160 2.39 29.24 -13.08
CA LEU A 160 1.45 30.35 -12.86
C LEU A 160 2.13 31.72 -12.93
N VAL A 161 3.28 31.88 -12.25
CA VAL A 161 4.00 33.16 -12.18
C VAL A 161 4.58 33.57 -13.54
N PHE A 162 5.16 32.63 -14.29
CA PHE A 162 5.89 32.96 -15.51
C PHE A 162 5.06 32.87 -16.80
N HIS A 163 4.01 32.03 -16.85
CA HIS A 163 3.27 31.81 -18.10
C HIS A 163 1.89 32.48 -18.15
N VAL A 164 1.21 32.71 -17.01
CA VAL A 164 -0.10 33.39 -17.03
C VAL A 164 0.00 34.87 -17.42
N PRO A 165 1.00 35.67 -16.97
CA PRO A 165 1.01 37.10 -17.22
C PRO A 165 1.68 37.54 -18.53
N MET A 166 2.23 36.64 -19.36
CA MET A 166 2.88 37.02 -20.62
C MET A 166 1.90 37.08 -21.80
N LYS A 167 2.10 38.13 -22.62
CA LYS A 167 1.22 38.86 -23.57
C LYS A 167 0.17 38.15 -24.43
N ASP A 168 0.11 36.83 -24.50
CA ASP A 168 -0.91 36.11 -25.29
C ASP A 168 -2.05 35.52 -24.45
N TYR A 169 -2.04 35.66 -23.12
CA TYR A 169 -3.07 35.12 -22.20
C TYR A 169 -3.44 33.65 -22.44
N THR A 170 -2.64 32.88 -23.19
CA THR A 170 -2.94 31.49 -23.47
C THR A 170 -2.39 30.63 -22.35
N LEU A 171 -3.30 30.14 -21.50
CA LEU A 171 -3.04 29.06 -20.53
C LEU A 171 -2.49 27.77 -21.19
N GLY A 172 -2.32 27.74 -22.50
CA GLY A 172 -1.82 26.65 -23.33
C GLY A 172 -0.31 26.65 -23.61
N GLY A 173 0.47 27.65 -23.17
CA GLY A 173 1.91 27.72 -23.44
C GLY A 173 2.68 26.41 -23.13
N ASN A 174 3.65 26.11 -23.99
CA ASN A 174 4.42 24.86 -23.97
C ASN A 174 5.45 24.86 -22.82
N LEU A 175 5.34 23.88 -21.92
CA LEU A 175 6.29 23.66 -20.83
C LEU A 175 7.72 23.33 -21.30
N LYS A 176 7.89 22.93 -22.57
CA LYS A 176 9.19 22.51 -23.12
C LYS A 176 10.28 23.59 -23.04
N PHE A 177 9.90 24.87 -22.99
CA PHE A 177 10.86 25.97 -22.98
C PHE A 177 11.39 26.32 -21.58
N PHE A 178 10.90 25.65 -20.53
CA PHE A 178 11.32 25.94 -19.16
C PHE A 178 11.84 24.69 -18.45
N ILE A 179 13.11 24.36 -18.74
CA ILE A 179 13.85 23.21 -18.18
C ILE A 179 13.66 23.05 -16.66
N PRO A 180 13.68 24.10 -15.82
CA PRO A 180 13.50 23.94 -14.38
C PRO A 180 12.16 23.28 -13.99
N ILE A 181 11.06 23.60 -14.68
CA ILE A 181 9.76 22.99 -14.37
C ILE A 181 9.77 21.51 -14.76
N LEU A 182 10.42 21.15 -15.88
CA LEU A 182 10.57 19.76 -16.30
C LEU A 182 11.32 18.94 -15.24
N VAL A 183 12.46 19.46 -14.77
CA VAL A 183 13.28 18.82 -13.73
C VAL A 183 12.46 18.61 -12.45
N LEU A 184 11.72 19.62 -11.99
CA LEU A 184 10.86 19.50 -10.81
C LEU A 184 9.80 18.40 -10.94
N HIS A 185 9.16 18.29 -12.10
CA HIS A 185 8.18 17.22 -12.34
C HIS A 185 8.81 15.84 -12.39
N VAL A 186 10.00 15.71 -12.99
CA VAL A 186 10.76 14.45 -13.01
C VAL A 186 11.14 14.03 -11.59
N VAL A 187 11.63 14.96 -10.77
CA VAL A 187 11.97 14.70 -9.36
C VAL A 187 10.74 14.22 -8.57
N ALA A 188 9.60 14.90 -8.73
CA ALA A 188 8.35 14.47 -8.10
C ALA A 188 7.87 13.10 -8.59
N GLY A 189 7.98 12.83 -9.90
CA GLY A 189 7.62 11.55 -10.51
C GLY A 189 8.46 10.38 -10.01
N ILE A 190 9.79 10.57 -9.88
CA ILE A 190 10.69 9.57 -9.26
C ILE A 190 10.30 9.35 -7.80
N GLY A 191 9.98 10.43 -7.06
CA GLY A 191 9.43 10.35 -5.71
C GLY A 191 8.17 9.51 -5.63
N LEU A 192 7.22 9.71 -6.55
CA LEU A 192 5.98 8.95 -6.63
C LEU A 192 6.22 7.46 -6.92
N ALA A 193 7.20 7.13 -7.77
CA ALA A 193 7.61 5.74 -7.99
C ALA A 193 8.15 5.11 -6.70
N GLY A 194 8.97 5.87 -5.95
CA GLY A 194 9.44 5.46 -4.61
C GLY A 194 8.29 5.21 -3.63
N ILE A 195 7.28 6.07 -3.61
CA ILE A 195 6.06 5.88 -2.80
C ILE A 195 5.34 4.59 -3.22
N ALA A 196 5.17 4.35 -4.52
CA ALA A 196 4.50 3.15 -5.02
C ALA A 196 5.26 1.86 -4.63
N PHE A 197 6.58 1.84 -4.72
CA PHE A 197 7.39 0.71 -4.23
C PHE A 197 7.31 0.52 -2.71
N TRP A 198 7.29 1.62 -1.95
CA TRP A 198 7.10 1.57 -0.50
C TRP A 198 5.73 0.99 -0.12
N VAL A 199 4.66 1.42 -0.80
CA VAL A 199 3.30 0.90 -0.58
C VAL A 199 3.20 -0.57 -1.02
N HIS A 200 3.90 -0.97 -2.08
CA HIS A 200 4.02 -2.37 -2.49
C HIS A 200 4.63 -3.25 -1.38
N ASP A 201 5.76 -2.86 -0.77
CA ASP A 201 6.38 -3.63 0.30
C ASP A 201 5.48 -3.70 1.54
N LEU A 202 4.82 -2.59 1.87
CA LEU A 202 3.82 -2.55 2.93
C LEU A 202 2.67 -3.52 2.66
N ALA A 203 2.13 -3.54 1.44
CA ALA A 203 1.06 -4.45 1.06
C ALA A 203 1.48 -5.92 1.19
N LEU A 204 2.71 -6.29 0.79
CA LEU A 204 3.25 -7.64 0.99
C LEU A 204 3.33 -8.02 2.48
N ARG A 205 3.78 -7.10 3.34
CA ARG A 205 3.85 -7.33 4.80
C ARG A 205 2.49 -7.47 5.46
N LEU A 206 1.45 -6.90 4.85
CA LEU A 206 0.06 -7.05 5.29
C LEU A 206 -0.62 -8.29 4.67
N GLY A 207 0.07 -9.07 3.81
CA GLY A 207 -0.52 -10.21 3.12
C GLY A 207 -1.50 -9.83 2.00
N LEU A 208 -1.43 -8.59 1.49
CA LEU A 208 -2.30 -8.06 0.45
C LEU A 208 -1.65 -8.19 -0.93
N ASP A 209 -1.50 -9.43 -1.40
CA ASP A 209 -0.77 -9.76 -2.64
C ASP A 209 -1.33 -9.06 -3.89
N CYS A 210 -2.64 -8.86 -3.96
CA CYS A 210 -3.27 -8.20 -5.11
C CYS A 210 -2.95 -6.71 -5.12
N ALA A 211 -3.10 -6.02 -3.98
CA ALA A 211 -2.68 -4.63 -3.82
C ALA A 211 -1.20 -4.44 -4.12
N ALA A 212 -0.34 -5.33 -3.61
CA ALA A 212 1.10 -5.32 -3.88
C ALA A 212 1.38 -5.39 -5.38
N LYS A 213 0.84 -6.39 -6.10
CA LYS A 213 1.04 -6.53 -7.55
C LYS A 213 0.64 -5.27 -8.31
N ARG A 214 -0.50 -4.65 -7.96
CA ARG A 214 -0.96 -3.40 -8.58
C ARG A 214 -0.01 -2.23 -8.33
N CYS A 215 0.50 -2.08 -7.10
CA CYS A 215 1.48 -1.05 -6.77
C CYS A 215 2.80 -1.23 -7.54
N ASN A 216 3.29 -2.47 -7.66
CA ASN A 216 4.50 -2.76 -8.43
C ASN A 216 4.31 -2.47 -9.92
N THR A 217 3.20 -2.94 -10.51
CA THR A 217 2.85 -2.64 -11.91
C THR A 217 2.75 -1.13 -12.15
N PHE A 218 2.11 -0.39 -11.24
CA PHE A 218 2.03 1.07 -11.34
C PHE A 218 3.41 1.73 -11.26
N ALA A 219 4.27 1.33 -10.33
CA ALA A 219 5.62 1.90 -10.20
C ALA A 219 6.44 1.74 -11.48
N ILE A 220 6.41 0.56 -12.11
CA ILE A 220 7.10 0.28 -13.37
C ILE A 220 6.49 1.10 -14.52
N LEU A 221 5.16 1.15 -14.63
CA LEU A 221 4.48 1.92 -15.68
C LEU A 221 4.69 3.42 -15.51
N LEU A 222 4.77 3.92 -14.29
CA LEU A 222 5.09 5.32 -13.99
C LEU A 222 6.48 5.70 -14.50
N LEU A 223 7.50 4.87 -14.25
CA LEU A 223 8.87 5.12 -14.69
C LEU A 223 9.05 5.01 -16.20
N THR A 224 8.24 4.19 -16.88
CA THR A 224 8.34 3.93 -18.31
C THR A 224 7.31 4.75 -19.10
N LEU A 225 6.05 4.30 -19.08
CA LEU A 225 4.93 4.94 -19.79
C LEU A 225 4.65 6.34 -19.27
N GLY A 226 4.73 6.58 -17.95
CA GLY A 226 4.52 7.90 -17.36
C GLY A 226 5.54 8.93 -17.86
N ALA A 227 6.81 8.55 -17.95
CA ALA A 227 7.86 9.40 -18.55
C ALA A 227 7.56 9.71 -20.02
N LEU A 228 7.12 8.73 -20.79
CA LEU A 228 6.73 8.91 -22.20
C LEU A 228 5.53 9.85 -22.36
N VAL A 229 4.46 9.64 -21.58
CA VAL A 229 3.26 10.50 -21.55
C VAL A 229 3.60 11.94 -21.15
N PHE A 230 4.57 12.11 -20.26
CA PHE A 230 5.00 13.43 -19.78
C PHE A 230 5.85 14.19 -20.80
N VAL A 231 6.77 13.52 -21.49
CA VAL A 231 7.70 14.15 -22.46
C VAL A 231 7.03 14.43 -23.80
N LEU A 232 6.08 13.59 -24.23
CA LEU A 232 5.44 13.75 -25.54
C LEU A 232 4.57 15.02 -25.59
N PRO A 233 4.67 15.83 -26.66
CA PRO A 233 3.95 17.09 -26.80
C PRO A 233 2.48 16.88 -27.23
N TRP A 234 1.80 15.88 -26.67
CA TRP A 234 0.44 15.52 -27.08
C TRP A 234 -0.58 16.65 -26.93
N LYS A 235 -0.34 17.53 -25.96
CA LYS A 235 -1.17 18.72 -25.69
C LYS A 235 -1.14 19.72 -26.85
N HIS A 236 -0.12 19.70 -27.69
CA HIS A 236 -0.07 20.53 -28.91
C HIS A 236 -0.93 19.97 -30.02
N PHE A 237 -0.89 18.65 -30.24
CA PHE A 237 -1.70 18.01 -31.28
C PHE A 237 -3.21 18.16 -31.01
N ALA A 238 -3.61 18.18 -29.74
CA ALA A 238 -5.00 18.45 -29.36
C ALA A 238 -5.44 19.90 -29.64
N ALA A 239 -4.52 20.87 -29.60
CA ALA A 239 -4.84 22.29 -29.71
C ALA A 239 -4.91 22.79 -31.16
N GLU A 240 -4.15 22.20 -32.08
CA GLU A 240 -3.97 22.75 -33.44
C GLU A 240 -4.98 22.26 -34.48
N ASN A 241 -5.91 21.35 -34.13
CA ASN A 241 -7.07 20.97 -34.96
C ASN A 241 -6.76 20.62 -36.45
N LEU A 242 -5.57 20.07 -36.72
CA LEU A 242 -5.13 19.70 -38.07
C LEU A 242 -5.86 18.42 -38.52
N GLY A 243 -6.50 18.40 -39.70
CA GLY A 243 -7.33 17.27 -40.16
C GLY A 243 -6.65 15.88 -40.17
N VAL A 244 -5.34 15.80 -40.38
CA VAL A 244 -4.52 14.57 -40.26
C VAL A 244 -4.12 14.27 -38.81
N ALA A 245 -4.07 15.29 -37.95
CA ALA A 245 -3.80 15.14 -36.53
C ALA A 245 -4.91 14.40 -35.78
N SER A 246 -6.11 14.26 -36.35
CA SER A 246 -7.19 13.41 -35.80
C SER A 246 -6.72 11.97 -35.55
N PHE A 247 -6.14 11.30 -36.56
CA PHE A 247 -5.71 9.90 -36.41
C PHE A 247 -4.56 9.76 -35.40
N VAL A 248 -3.56 10.63 -35.47
CA VAL A 248 -2.41 10.62 -34.54
C VAL A 248 -2.87 10.88 -33.10
N PHE A 249 -3.86 11.77 -32.92
CA PHE A 249 -4.46 12.06 -31.62
C PHE A 249 -5.22 10.86 -31.06
N PHE A 250 -6.04 10.18 -31.87
CA PHE A 250 -6.71 8.96 -31.43
C PHE A 250 -5.73 7.82 -31.13
N ALA A 251 -4.70 7.64 -31.96
CA ALA A 251 -3.64 6.67 -31.70
C ALA A 251 -2.93 6.98 -30.37
N TYR A 252 -2.63 8.25 -30.09
CA TYR A 252 -2.08 8.68 -28.81
C TYR A 252 -3.01 8.33 -27.63
N ILE A 253 -4.31 8.62 -27.74
CA ILE A 253 -5.27 8.29 -26.69
C ILE A 253 -5.30 6.78 -26.43
N LEU A 254 -5.43 5.98 -27.49
CA LEU A 254 -5.58 4.52 -27.39
C LEU A 254 -4.30 3.84 -26.90
N VAL A 255 -3.14 4.23 -27.42
CA VAL A 255 -1.86 3.55 -27.16
C VAL A 255 -1.19 4.05 -25.88
N LEU A 256 -1.40 5.33 -25.50
CA LEU A 256 -0.68 5.93 -24.38
C LEU A 256 -1.61 6.34 -23.23
N MET A 257 -2.64 7.14 -23.51
CA MET A 257 -3.47 7.67 -22.41
C MET A 257 -4.35 6.62 -21.75
N ILE A 258 -4.96 5.71 -22.50
CA ILE A 258 -5.80 4.65 -21.90
C ILE A 258 -4.97 3.71 -21.02
N PRO A 259 -3.80 3.20 -21.46
CA PRO A 259 -2.93 2.42 -20.58
C PRO A 259 -2.43 3.22 -19.37
N TRP A 260 -2.17 4.51 -19.52
CA TRP A 260 -1.79 5.38 -18.41
C TRP A 260 -2.92 5.56 -17.38
N LEU A 261 -4.14 5.87 -17.84
CA LEU A 261 -5.32 5.98 -16.98
C LEU A 261 -5.61 4.65 -16.26
N TRP A 262 -5.44 3.53 -16.95
CA TRP A 262 -5.53 2.21 -16.35
C TRP A 262 -4.48 2.02 -15.25
N ALA A 263 -3.20 2.35 -15.50
CA ALA A 263 -2.13 2.25 -14.51
C ALA A 263 -2.44 3.08 -13.25
N VAL A 264 -2.88 4.33 -13.42
CA VAL A 264 -3.30 5.20 -12.30
C VAL A 264 -4.47 4.59 -11.54
N SER A 265 -5.44 3.98 -12.25
CA SER A 265 -6.57 3.28 -11.61
C SER A 265 -6.15 2.07 -10.78
N LEU A 266 -5.10 1.34 -11.20
CA LEU A 266 -4.56 0.22 -10.42
C LEU A 266 -4.03 0.69 -9.07
N PHE A 267 -3.29 1.81 -9.06
CA PHE A 267 -2.76 2.37 -7.84
C PHE A 267 -3.86 2.84 -6.90
N ALA A 268 -4.87 3.56 -7.42
CA ALA A 268 -6.02 3.99 -6.63
C ALA A 268 -6.78 2.81 -6.01
N ARG A 269 -6.98 1.71 -6.78
CA ARG A 269 -7.61 0.48 -6.29
C ARG A 269 -6.77 -0.22 -5.22
N ALA A 270 -5.44 -0.25 -5.36
CA ALA A 270 -4.56 -0.81 -4.34
C ALA A 270 -4.66 -0.05 -3.01
N LEU A 271 -4.67 1.29 -3.06
CA LEU A 271 -4.85 2.13 -1.88
C LEU A 271 -6.22 1.91 -1.20
N LEU A 272 -7.31 1.78 -1.98
CA LEU A 272 -8.62 1.44 -1.43
C LEU A 272 -8.66 0.05 -0.80
N GLU A 273 -8.03 -0.95 -1.42
CA GLU A 273 -7.96 -2.32 -0.89
C GLU A 273 -7.27 -2.33 0.48
N MET A 274 -6.12 -1.67 0.60
CA MET A 274 -5.41 -1.53 1.88
C MET A 274 -6.25 -0.78 2.94
N SER A 275 -6.96 0.27 2.54
CA SER A 275 -7.87 0.99 3.44
C SER A 275 -9.04 0.12 3.93
N ASN A 276 -9.62 -0.68 3.03
CA ASN A 276 -10.76 -1.53 3.33
C ASN A 276 -10.36 -2.68 4.26
N ASP A 277 -9.21 -3.29 3.99
CA ASP A 277 -8.62 -4.31 4.85
C ASP A 277 -8.35 -3.78 6.27
N ALA A 278 -7.70 -2.61 6.38
CA ALA A 278 -7.47 -1.96 7.66
C ALA A 278 -8.78 -1.65 8.41
N THR A 279 -9.84 -1.24 7.69
CA THR A 279 -11.16 -0.98 8.27
C THR A 279 -11.83 -2.27 8.77
N TRP A 280 -11.75 -3.33 7.99
CA TRP A 280 -12.30 -4.63 8.36
C TRP A 280 -11.57 -5.22 9.57
N SER A 281 -10.23 -5.14 9.58
CA SER A 281 -9.38 -5.61 10.67
C SER A 281 -9.70 -4.91 11.99
N LEU A 282 -9.85 -3.58 11.99
CA LEU A 282 -10.25 -2.82 13.19
C LEU A 282 -11.65 -3.25 13.69
N LYS A 283 -12.63 -3.36 12.77
CA LYS A 283 -13.99 -3.79 13.13
C LYS A 283 -14.02 -5.21 13.71
N TYR A 284 -13.16 -6.09 13.21
CA TYR A 284 -13.05 -7.46 13.71
C TYR A 284 -12.51 -7.49 15.14
N GLU A 285 -11.47 -6.70 15.43
CA GLU A 285 -10.88 -6.55 16.77
C GLU A 285 -11.89 -5.98 17.78
N ASP A 286 -12.57 -4.88 17.44
CA ASP A 286 -13.66 -4.31 18.26
C ASP A 286 -14.74 -5.37 18.57
N GLY A 287 -15.03 -6.22 17.59
CA GLY A 287 -15.98 -7.32 17.73
C GLY A 287 -15.52 -8.45 18.66
N LEU A 288 -14.21 -8.73 18.70
CA LEU A 288 -13.61 -9.70 19.62
C LEU A 288 -13.54 -9.15 21.05
N GLU A 289 -13.12 -7.89 21.21
CA GLU A 289 -13.11 -7.22 22.52
C GLU A 289 -14.51 -7.21 23.14
N GLY A 290 -15.52 -6.80 22.36
CA GLY A 290 -16.90 -6.84 22.84
C GLY A 290 -17.41 -8.26 23.14
N ARG A 291 -16.90 -9.31 22.48
CA ARG A 291 -17.21 -10.71 22.84
C ARG A 291 -16.56 -11.08 24.17
N GLN A 292 -15.29 -10.73 24.37
CA GLN A 292 -14.56 -11.02 25.59
C GLN A 292 -15.18 -10.32 26.80
N GLU A 293 -15.60 -9.06 26.65
CA GLU A 293 -16.33 -8.33 27.69
C GLU A 293 -17.65 -9.02 28.06
N ARG A 294 -18.41 -9.49 27.07
CA ARG A 294 -19.65 -10.24 27.33
C ARG A 294 -19.41 -11.57 28.04
N ILE A 295 -18.31 -12.25 27.73
CA ILE A 295 -17.90 -13.48 28.42
C ILE A 295 -17.52 -13.16 29.88
N ASN A 296 -16.67 -12.17 30.10
CA ASN A 296 -16.22 -11.74 31.42
C ASN A 296 -17.40 -11.32 32.30
N LYS A 297 -18.38 -10.59 31.73
CA LYS A 297 -19.61 -10.21 32.43
C LYS A 297 -20.42 -11.43 32.88
N LYS A 298 -20.60 -12.42 31.99
CA LYS A 298 -21.32 -13.66 32.34
C LYS A 298 -20.61 -14.48 33.41
N ILE A 299 -19.27 -14.52 33.37
CA ILE A 299 -18.46 -15.18 34.40
C ILE A 299 -18.67 -14.49 35.75
N ALA A 300 -18.60 -13.16 35.80
CA ALA A 300 -18.85 -12.39 37.01
C ALA A 300 -20.27 -12.59 37.57
N GLU A 301 -21.29 -12.65 36.71
CA GLU A 301 -22.68 -12.95 37.11
C GLU A 301 -22.83 -14.37 37.70
N HIS A 302 -22.15 -15.36 37.11
CA HIS A 302 -22.12 -16.74 37.63
C HIS A 302 -21.38 -16.86 38.96
N GLU A 303 -20.24 -16.17 39.10
CA GLU A 303 -19.50 -16.15 40.36
C GLU A 303 -20.33 -15.52 41.47
N HIS A 304 -21.00 -14.39 41.20
CA HIS A 304 -21.89 -13.74 42.16
C HIS A 304 -23.04 -14.67 42.60
N THR A 305 -23.63 -15.42 41.67
CA THR A 305 -24.73 -16.36 41.97
C THR A 305 -24.25 -17.58 42.77
N ARG A 306 -22.98 -17.99 42.66
CA ARG A 306 -22.43 -19.13 43.41
C ARG A 306 -22.26 -18.84 44.91
N TRP A 307 -22.11 -17.57 45.29
CA TRP A 307 -21.88 -17.16 46.68
C TRP A 307 -23.16 -16.83 47.47
N LEU A 308 -24.31 -16.81 46.80
CA LEU A 308 -25.63 -16.64 47.41
C LEU A 308 -26.27 -17.99 47.70
#